data_AF-A0A059X5A6-F1
#
_entry.id   AF-A0A059X5A6-F1
#
_cell.length_a   1.000
_cell.length_b   1.000
_cell.length_c   1.000
_cell.angle_alpha   90.00
_cell.angle_beta   90.00
_cell.angle_gamma   90.00
#
_symmetry.space_group_name_H-M   'P 1'
#
loop_
_entity.id
_entity.type
_entity.pdbx_description
1 polymer ?
#
loop_
_entity_poly.entity_id
_entity_poly.type
_entity_poly.pdbx_seq_one_letter_code
_entity_poly.pdbx_strand_id
1 'polypeptide(L)'
;MVVTFPRIVLSEFNTHRMFSRNSASSRAIPVQKQLERIRENPFIPTYWGAAQKGMQAHGELTPAHQQEARKAWLVARDEAVKQVELMLDIGLHKQLTNRILEPFMWHTVIVTATEWSNFFALRVNPDAQPEIRTIAEMMLSAYRSSTPTLVREGQWHLPLVQPDEYDGAFELSDVARRVSAARCARVSYLTHDGRRDHSADLTLYDRLVSGGHMSPLEHVARPMSSAEQTVSWRIDQTIRHVGREQGLDEQAIWTMQEATTFSGNFRGWVQLRKTVAGEHNFGLCEKESN
;
A
#
# COMPACT_ATOMS: atom_id res chain seq x y z
N MET A 1 -5.08 -6.00 -2.06
CA MET A 1 -4.43 -6.34 -3.35
C MET A 1 -2.93 -6.31 -3.18
N VAL A 2 -2.21 -7.12 -3.97
CA VAL A 2 -0.76 -6.97 -4.19
C VAL A 2 -0.59 -6.34 -5.57
N VAL A 3 0.09 -5.20 -5.66
CA VAL A 3 0.21 -4.42 -6.89
C VAL A 3 1.67 -4.15 -7.16
N THR A 4 2.12 -4.42 -8.39
CA THR A 4 3.48 -4.10 -8.85
C THR A 4 3.39 -3.05 -9.95
N PHE A 5 4.13 -1.96 -9.81
CA PHE A 5 4.11 -0.82 -10.72
C PHE A 5 5.49 -0.17 -10.88
N PRO A 6 5.72 0.70 -11.88
CA PRO A 6 6.99 1.40 -12.03
C PRO A 6 7.29 2.27 -10.82
N ARG A 7 8.50 2.18 -10.26
CA ARG A 7 8.86 2.90 -9.03
C ARG A 7 8.71 4.42 -9.14
N ILE A 8 8.76 4.96 -10.35
CA ILE A 8 8.58 6.38 -10.67
C ILE A 8 7.18 6.91 -10.30
N VAL A 9 6.14 6.07 -10.28
CA VAL A 9 4.76 6.50 -9.92
C VAL A 9 4.43 6.29 -8.43
N LEU A 10 5.40 5.83 -7.61
CA LEU A 10 5.16 5.57 -6.18
C LEU A 10 4.71 6.83 -5.43
N SER A 11 5.30 7.99 -5.71
CA SER A 11 4.93 9.26 -5.06
C SER A 11 3.47 9.61 -5.35
N GLU A 12 3.06 9.49 -6.61
CA GLU A 12 1.70 9.74 -7.07
C GLU A 12 0.71 8.73 -6.46
N PHE A 13 1.04 7.44 -6.46
CA PHE A 13 0.24 6.40 -5.79
C PHE A 13 0.10 6.70 -4.29
N ASN A 14 1.13 7.25 -3.66
CA ASN A 14 1.13 7.52 -2.24
C ASN A 14 0.28 8.72 -1.81
N THR A 15 -0.18 9.56 -2.75
CA THR A 15 -1.10 10.68 -2.50
C THR A 15 -2.50 10.24 -2.08
N HIS A 16 -2.87 8.97 -2.36
CA HIS A 16 -4.16 8.41 -1.99
C HIS A 16 -4.19 8.00 -0.52
N ARG A 17 -4.62 8.94 0.34
CA ARG A 17 -4.60 8.80 1.81
C ARG A 17 -5.58 7.76 2.36
N MET A 18 -6.62 7.41 1.61
CA MET A 18 -7.60 6.40 2.03
C MET A 18 -7.08 4.95 1.90
N PHE A 19 -5.84 4.78 1.43
CA PHE A 19 -5.19 3.49 1.30
C PHE A 19 -4.25 3.20 2.47
N SER A 20 -4.43 2.04 3.10
CA SER A 20 -3.42 1.41 3.96
C SER A 20 -2.44 0.64 3.10
N ARG A 21 -1.14 0.84 3.33
CA ARG A 21 -0.08 0.41 2.40
C ARG A 21 1.12 -0.19 3.14
N ASN A 22 1.61 -1.32 2.64
CA ASN A 22 2.96 -1.79 2.89
C ASN A 22 3.74 -1.86 1.58
N SER A 23 4.80 -1.07 1.53
CA SER A 23 5.66 -0.90 0.36
C SER A 23 6.92 -1.73 0.50
N ALA A 24 7.34 -2.43 -0.57
CA ALA A 24 8.65 -3.06 -0.62
C ALA A 24 9.75 -2.05 -0.32
N SER A 25 10.75 -2.45 0.46
CA SER A 25 11.87 -1.58 0.82
C SER A 25 13.11 -1.93 0.01
N SER A 26 13.61 -0.97 -0.77
CA SER A 26 14.92 -1.09 -1.41
C SER A 26 16.06 -1.25 -0.41
N ARG A 27 15.86 -0.89 0.87
CA ARG A 27 16.85 -1.13 1.94
C ARG A 27 16.87 -2.60 2.41
N ALA A 28 15.77 -3.32 2.27
CA ALA A 28 15.67 -4.71 2.72
C ALA A 28 16.27 -5.69 1.70
N ILE A 29 16.22 -5.35 0.41
CA ILE A 29 16.69 -6.22 -0.67
C ILE A 29 18.20 -6.02 -0.89
N PRO A 30 19.01 -7.11 -1.00
CA PRO A 30 20.42 -7.02 -1.39
C PRO A 30 20.61 -6.29 -2.73
N VAL A 31 21.64 -5.46 -2.84
CA VAL A 31 21.87 -4.63 -4.04
C VAL A 31 22.13 -5.49 -5.27
N GLN A 32 22.90 -6.57 -5.12
CA GLN A 32 23.19 -7.51 -6.21
C GLN A 32 21.91 -8.06 -6.85
N LYS A 33 20.94 -8.47 -6.02
CA LYS A 33 19.63 -8.94 -6.48
C LYS A 33 18.84 -7.85 -7.21
N GLN A 34 19.00 -6.58 -6.83
CA GLN A 34 18.36 -5.47 -7.54
C GLN A 34 19.03 -5.21 -8.89
N LEU A 35 20.36 -5.29 -8.97
CA LEU A 35 21.10 -5.17 -10.22
C LEU A 35 20.70 -6.25 -11.22
N GLU A 36 20.60 -7.51 -10.78
CA GLU A 36 20.10 -8.62 -11.59
C GLU A 36 18.70 -8.33 -12.15
N ARG A 37 17.75 -7.96 -11.28
CA ARG A 37 16.38 -7.63 -11.69
C ARG A 37 16.30 -6.51 -12.73
N ILE A 38 17.13 -5.47 -12.60
CA ILE A 38 17.13 -4.33 -13.53
C ILE A 38 17.77 -4.70 -14.88
N ARG A 39 18.73 -5.63 -14.89
CA ARG A 39 19.31 -6.15 -16.14
C ARG A 39 18.31 -7.01 -16.90
N GLU A 40 17.65 -7.93 -16.18
CA GLU A 40 16.75 -8.92 -16.77
C GLU A 40 15.37 -8.33 -17.12
N ASN A 41 14.80 -7.52 -16.22
CA ASN A 41 13.45 -7.00 -16.34
C ASN A 41 13.35 -5.56 -15.79
N PRO A 42 13.99 -4.58 -16.46
CA PRO A 42 13.83 -3.17 -16.10
C PRO A 42 12.40 -2.70 -16.36
N PHE A 43 12.00 -1.63 -15.68
CA PHE A 43 10.91 -0.82 -16.19
C PHE A 43 11.35 -0.05 -17.45
N ILE A 44 10.50 -0.10 -18.49
CA ILE A 44 10.63 0.67 -19.72
C ILE A 44 9.29 1.38 -19.96
N PRO A 45 9.26 2.71 -20.15
CA PRO A 45 8.04 3.42 -20.50
C PRO A 45 7.38 2.85 -21.75
N THR A 46 6.06 2.71 -21.70
CA THR A 46 5.23 2.23 -22.82
C THR A 46 4.64 3.36 -23.64
N TYR A 47 4.72 4.60 -23.14
CA TYR A 47 4.22 5.80 -23.80
C TYR A 47 5.32 6.85 -23.85
N TRP A 48 5.63 7.35 -25.05
CA TRP A 48 6.70 8.32 -25.26
C TRP A 48 6.12 9.63 -25.77
N GLY A 49 5.56 10.40 -24.83
CA GLY A 49 4.89 11.66 -25.11
C GLY A 49 5.78 12.71 -25.77
N ALA A 50 5.29 13.33 -26.83
CA ALA A 50 5.93 14.47 -27.47
C ALA A 50 5.87 15.70 -26.56
N ALA A 51 6.92 16.54 -26.61
CA ALA A 51 7.00 17.74 -25.82
C ALA A 51 5.89 18.75 -26.20
N GLN A 52 5.19 19.27 -25.20
CA GLN A 52 4.19 20.33 -25.35
C GLN A 52 4.09 21.17 -24.07
N LYS A 53 3.32 22.27 -24.12
CA LYS A 53 3.02 23.06 -22.92
C LYS A 53 2.02 22.31 -22.02
N GLY A 54 2.21 22.38 -20.71
CA GLY A 54 1.34 21.73 -19.72
C GLY A 54 1.99 20.51 -19.07
N MET A 55 1.26 19.83 -18.19
CA MET A 55 1.78 18.67 -17.44
C MET A 55 1.62 17.33 -18.18
N GLN A 56 0.68 17.26 -19.14
CA GLN A 56 0.35 16.04 -19.86
C GLN A 56 0.90 16.09 -21.29
N ALA A 57 1.06 14.93 -21.91
CA ALA A 57 1.36 14.79 -23.34
C ALA A 57 0.11 14.27 -24.08
N HIS A 58 -0.29 14.93 -25.17
CA HIS A 58 -1.50 14.60 -25.95
C HIS A 58 -1.18 13.83 -27.25
N GLY A 59 0.08 13.46 -27.46
CA GLY A 59 0.53 12.70 -28.62
C GLY A 59 1.91 12.11 -28.37
N GLU A 60 2.23 11.02 -29.06
CA GLU A 60 3.54 10.36 -28.96
C GLU A 60 4.52 10.88 -30.01
N LEU A 61 5.80 10.65 -29.72
CA LEU A 61 6.87 10.76 -30.71
C LEU A 61 6.60 9.82 -31.91
N THR A 62 7.23 10.12 -33.04
CA THR A 62 7.19 9.23 -34.22
C THR A 62 7.80 7.86 -33.86
N PRO A 63 7.42 6.77 -34.55
CA PRO A 63 7.95 5.43 -34.24
C PRO A 63 9.48 5.37 -34.22
N ALA A 64 10.17 6.11 -35.10
CA ALA A 64 11.63 6.21 -35.10
C ALA A 64 12.16 6.87 -33.82
N HIS A 65 11.60 8.02 -33.43
CA HIS A 65 11.99 8.70 -32.19
C HIS A 65 11.61 7.91 -30.92
N GLN A 66 10.53 7.13 -30.93
CA GLN A 66 10.21 6.22 -29.81
C GLN A 66 11.28 5.14 -29.63
N GLN A 67 11.80 4.58 -30.74
CA GLN A 67 12.90 3.62 -30.69
C GLN A 67 14.18 4.25 -30.15
N GLU A 68 14.48 5.48 -30.57
CA GLU A 68 15.62 6.25 -30.05
C GLU A 68 15.48 6.55 -28.56
N ALA A 69 14.30 6.99 -28.11
CA ALA A 69 14.01 7.25 -26.70
C ALA A 69 14.15 5.98 -25.85
N ARG A 70 13.62 4.85 -26.33
CA ARG A 70 13.81 3.54 -25.68
C ARG A 70 15.28 3.16 -25.60
N LYS A 71 16.06 3.37 -26.67
CA LYS A 71 17.51 3.10 -26.66
C LYS A 71 18.23 3.98 -25.63
N ALA A 72 17.95 5.29 -25.62
CA ALA A 72 18.54 6.22 -24.67
C ALA A 72 18.20 5.84 -23.21
N TRP A 73 16.97 5.43 -22.95
CA TRP A 73 16.53 4.95 -21.63
C TRP A 73 17.32 3.72 -21.16
N LEU A 74 17.51 2.74 -22.04
CA LEU A 74 18.27 1.53 -21.72
C LEU A 74 19.77 1.82 -21.52
N VAL A 75 20.34 2.76 -22.29
CA VAL A 75 21.72 3.24 -22.07
C VAL A 75 21.85 3.92 -20.70
N ALA A 76 20.89 4.78 -20.32
CA ALA A 76 20.90 5.43 -19.01
C ALA A 76 20.80 4.40 -17.87
N ARG A 77 19.99 3.35 -18.06
CA ARG A 77 19.87 2.22 -17.14
C ARG A 77 21.18 1.45 -16.99
N ASP A 78 21.88 1.19 -18.09
CA ASP A 78 23.17 0.49 -18.07
C ASP A 78 24.26 1.33 -17.39
N GLU A 79 24.26 2.65 -17.61
CA GLU A 79 25.19 3.55 -16.94
C GLU A 79 24.91 3.66 -15.44
N ALA A 80 23.63 3.77 -15.04
CA ALA A 80 23.22 3.73 -13.64
C ALA A 80 23.68 2.46 -12.94
N VAL A 81 23.59 1.31 -13.60
CA VAL A 81 24.10 0.02 -13.11
C VAL A 81 25.60 0.08 -12.89
N LYS A 82 26.40 0.55 -13.87
CA LYS A 82 27.86 0.68 -13.73
C LYS A 82 28.25 1.58 -12.56
N GLN A 83 27.58 2.72 -12.41
CA GLN A 83 27.85 3.65 -11.31
C GLN A 83 27.57 3.02 -9.95
N VAL A 84 26.50 2.22 -9.84
CA VAL A 84 26.21 1.48 -8.60
C VAL A 84 27.27 0.43 -8.31
N GLU A 85 27.77 -0.29 -9.31
CA GLU A 85 28.87 -1.26 -9.13
C GLU A 85 30.12 -0.58 -8.59
N LEU A 86 30.54 0.54 -9.19
CA LEU A 86 31.66 1.34 -8.69
C LEU A 86 31.44 1.81 -7.23
N MET A 87 30.22 2.21 -6.89
CA MET A 87 29.89 2.62 -5.52
C MET A 87 29.94 1.45 -4.52
N LEU A 88 29.57 0.24 -4.95
CA LEU A 88 29.69 -0.96 -4.12
C LEU A 88 31.15 -1.33 -3.88
N ASP A 89 32.01 -1.19 -4.91
CA ASP A 89 33.44 -1.50 -4.81
C ASP A 89 34.17 -0.63 -3.77
N ILE A 90 33.74 0.63 -3.61
CA ILE A 90 34.25 1.53 -2.55
C ILE A 90 33.52 1.39 -1.22
N GLY A 91 32.59 0.44 -1.09
CA GLY A 91 31.88 0.13 0.15
C GLY A 91 30.68 1.01 0.48
N LEU A 92 30.07 1.70 -0.50
CA LEU A 92 28.88 2.53 -0.25
C LEU A 92 27.66 1.67 0.13
N HIS A 93 26.98 2.07 1.21
CA HIS A 93 25.84 1.33 1.72
C HIS A 93 24.60 1.41 0.80
N LYS A 94 23.83 0.32 0.76
CA LYS A 94 22.62 0.12 -0.07
C LYS A 94 21.52 1.16 0.08
N GLN A 95 21.52 1.90 1.18
CA GLN A 95 20.58 2.99 1.41
C GLN A 95 20.67 4.10 0.35
N LEU A 96 21.87 4.31 -0.21
CA LEU A 96 22.12 5.32 -1.23
C LEU A 96 22.25 4.71 -2.62
N THR A 97 22.98 3.59 -2.77
CA THR A 97 23.24 3.01 -4.11
C THR A 97 21.95 2.66 -4.85
N ASN A 98 20.94 2.10 -4.17
CA ASN A 98 19.67 1.75 -4.79
C ASN A 98 18.86 2.94 -5.31
N ARG A 99 19.17 4.19 -4.90
CA ARG A 99 18.44 5.38 -5.34
C ARG A 99 18.67 5.72 -6.81
N ILE A 100 19.89 5.49 -7.30
CA ILE A 100 20.28 5.75 -8.69
C ILE A 100 19.51 4.84 -9.66
N LEU A 101 19.09 3.69 -9.17
CA LEU A 101 18.39 2.67 -9.94
C LEU A 101 16.87 2.83 -9.94
N GLU A 102 16.29 3.66 -9.06
CA GLU A 102 14.84 3.80 -8.91
C GLU A 102 14.08 4.09 -10.21
N PRO A 103 14.59 4.88 -11.17
CA PRO A 103 13.89 5.11 -12.44
C PRO A 103 13.59 3.82 -13.22
N PHE A 104 14.39 2.78 -13.05
CA PHE A 104 14.33 1.54 -13.82
C PHE A 104 13.73 0.36 -13.04
N MET A 105 13.28 0.60 -11.81
CA MET A 105 12.77 -0.43 -10.92
C MET A 105 11.27 -0.64 -11.06
N TRP A 106 10.85 -1.89 -10.96
CA TRP A 106 9.50 -2.25 -10.53
C TRP A 106 9.39 -2.18 -9.00
N HIS A 107 8.19 -1.89 -8.51
CA HIS A 107 7.91 -1.68 -7.10
C HIS A 107 6.61 -2.35 -6.70
N THR A 108 6.66 -3.17 -5.64
CA THR A 108 5.49 -3.92 -5.16
C THR A 108 4.95 -3.33 -3.86
N VAL A 109 3.63 -3.18 -3.79
CA VAL A 109 2.89 -2.68 -2.63
C VAL A 109 1.73 -3.61 -2.33
N ILE A 110 1.52 -3.90 -1.04
CA ILE A 110 0.25 -4.43 -0.54
C ILE A 110 -0.62 -3.24 -0.19
N VAL A 111 -1.85 -3.22 -0.70
CA VAL A 111 -2.81 -2.14 -0.47
C VAL A 111 -4.17 -2.69 -0.06
N THR A 112 -4.75 -2.10 0.99
CA THR A 112 -6.10 -2.38 1.49
C THR A 112 -6.85 -1.07 1.70
N ALA A 113 -8.12 -1.04 1.33
CA ALA A 113 -8.99 0.13 1.48
C ALA A 113 -10.47 -0.27 1.44
N THR A 114 -11.33 0.58 2.02
CA THR A 114 -12.79 0.56 1.79
C THR A 114 -13.20 1.54 0.69
N GLU A 115 -12.41 2.59 0.46
CA GLU A 115 -12.70 3.67 -0.49
C GLU A 115 -11.83 3.57 -1.76
N TRP A 116 -12.35 2.94 -2.82
CA TRP A 116 -11.64 2.77 -4.10
C TRP A 116 -12.13 3.70 -5.22
N SER A 117 -13.37 4.19 -5.13
CA SER A 117 -14.04 4.92 -6.21
C SER A 117 -13.25 6.15 -6.67
N ASN A 118 -12.77 6.96 -5.73
CA ASN A 118 -11.99 8.16 -6.04
C ASN A 118 -10.65 7.83 -6.70
N PHE A 119 -9.96 6.77 -6.26
CA PHE A 119 -8.71 6.34 -6.90
C PHE A 119 -8.96 5.96 -8.37
N PHE A 120 -9.98 5.14 -8.63
CA PHE A 120 -10.29 4.74 -9.99
C PHE A 120 -10.76 5.92 -10.85
N ALA A 121 -11.57 6.84 -10.32
CA ALA A 121 -12.01 8.02 -11.04
C ALA A 121 -10.84 8.94 -11.47
N LEU A 122 -9.84 9.09 -10.60
CA LEU A 122 -8.67 9.95 -10.88
C LEU A 122 -7.62 9.26 -11.73
N ARG A 123 -7.45 7.94 -11.60
CA ARG A 123 -6.30 7.23 -12.21
C ARG A 123 -6.68 6.40 -13.42
N VAL A 124 -7.92 5.95 -13.55
CA VAL A 124 -8.47 5.39 -14.81
C VAL A 124 -9.01 6.56 -15.64
N ASN A 125 -8.13 7.51 -15.92
CA ASN A 125 -8.46 8.77 -16.57
C ASN A 125 -7.41 9.06 -17.66
N PRO A 126 -7.81 9.52 -18.87
CA PRO A 126 -6.87 9.87 -19.93
C PRO A 126 -5.79 10.90 -19.53
N ASP A 127 -6.10 11.81 -18.62
CA ASP A 127 -5.20 12.86 -18.12
C ASP A 127 -4.26 12.38 -16.99
N ALA A 128 -4.42 11.13 -16.52
CA ALA A 128 -3.46 10.53 -15.61
C ALA A 128 -2.19 10.13 -16.37
N GLN A 129 -1.04 10.19 -15.69
CA GLN A 129 0.21 9.71 -16.26
C GLN A 129 0.04 8.26 -16.76
N PRO A 130 0.48 7.92 -17.98
CA PRO A 130 0.23 6.61 -18.58
C PRO A 130 0.62 5.42 -17.68
N GLU A 131 1.76 5.51 -16.99
CA GLU A 131 2.24 4.44 -16.12
C GLU A 131 1.28 4.14 -14.95
N ILE A 132 0.75 5.14 -14.26
CA ILE A 132 -0.20 4.89 -13.15
C ILE A 132 -1.58 4.51 -13.70
N ARG A 133 -1.95 5.02 -14.88
CA ARG A 133 -3.24 4.70 -15.53
C ARG A 133 -3.34 3.23 -15.87
N THR A 134 -2.33 2.68 -16.55
CA THR A 134 -2.30 1.25 -16.90
C THR A 134 -2.42 0.37 -15.66
N ILE A 135 -1.73 0.73 -14.57
CA ILE A 135 -1.81 -0.01 -13.30
C ILE A 135 -3.20 0.12 -12.68
N ALA A 136 -3.80 1.32 -12.68
CA ALA A 136 -5.14 1.53 -12.15
C ALA A 136 -6.22 0.78 -12.94
N GLU A 137 -6.08 0.69 -14.26
CA GLU A 137 -6.95 -0.11 -15.14
C GLU A 137 -6.84 -1.61 -14.80
N MET A 138 -5.63 -2.12 -14.63
CA MET A 138 -5.39 -3.51 -14.20
C MET A 138 -5.98 -3.77 -12.80
N MET A 139 -5.78 -2.85 -11.86
CA MET A 139 -6.37 -2.93 -10.53
C MET A 139 -7.90 -2.93 -10.58
N LEU A 140 -8.51 -2.08 -11.40
CA LEU A 140 -9.97 -2.02 -11.57
C LEU A 140 -10.52 -3.30 -12.19
N SER A 141 -9.83 -3.84 -13.19
CA SER A 141 -10.18 -5.11 -13.81
C SER A 141 -10.18 -6.24 -12.76
N ALA A 142 -9.08 -6.37 -12.01
CA ALA A 142 -8.95 -7.36 -10.93
C ALA A 142 -10.00 -7.16 -9.81
N TYR A 143 -10.29 -5.91 -9.46
CA TYR A 143 -11.34 -5.56 -8.49
C TYR A 143 -12.71 -6.07 -8.94
N ARG A 144 -13.10 -5.73 -10.18
CA ARG A 144 -14.40 -6.08 -10.76
C ARG A 144 -14.56 -7.56 -11.06
N SER A 145 -13.47 -8.25 -11.38
CA SER A 145 -13.48 -9.70 -11.64
C SER A 145 -13.42 -10.54 -10.36
N SER A 146 -13.14 -9.92 -9.21
CA SER A 146 -13.08 -10.64 -7.94
C SER A 146 -14.48 -10.98 -7.42
N THR A 147 -14.61 -12.14 -6.77
CA THR A 147 -15.79 -12.50 -5.98
C THR A 147 -15.48 -12.25 -4.50
N PRO A 148 -16.05 -11.21 -3.87
CA PRO A 148 -15.77 -10.91 -2.47
C PRO A 148 -16.22 -12.03 -1.54
N THR A 149 -15.42 -12.34 -0.53
CA THR A 149 -15.82 -13.22 0.58
C THR A 149 -16.49 -12.39 1.66
N LEU A 150 -17.70 -12.79 2.07
CA LEU A 150 -18.41 -12.14 3.17
C LEU A 150 -17.67 -12.41 4.49
N VAL A 151 -17.32 -11.33 5.20
CA VAL A 151 -16.81 -11.37 6.58
C VAL A 151 -17.94 -10.90 7.48
N ARG A 152 -18.41 -11.78 8.37
CA ARG A 152 -19.50 -11.49 9.31
C ARG A 152 -18.97 -10.82 10.57
N GLU A 153 -19.89 -10.30 11.38
CA GLU A 153 -19.58 -9.85 12.74
C GLU A 153 -18.84 -10.96 13.51
N GLY A 154 -17.77 -10.58 14.23
CA GLY A 154 -16.87 -11.52 14.93
C GLY A 154 -15.76 -12.14 14.06
N GLN A 155 -15.86 -12.06 12.74
CA GLN A 155 -14.84 -12.54 11.80
C GLN A 155 -13.88 -11.43 11.38
N TRP A 156 -12.77 -11.82 10.75
CA TRP A 156 -11.70 -10.92 10.32
C TRP A 156 -11.37 -11.12 8.84
N HIS A 157 -11.06 -10.02 8.17
CA HIS A 157 -10.34 -10.02 6.91
C HIS A 157 -8.87 -10.32 7.21
N LEU A 158 -8.37 -11.46 6.69
CA LEU A 158 -7.04 -12.00 6.94
C LEU A 158 -6.22 -12.08 5.63
N PRO A 159 -5.70 -10.96 5.10
CA PRO A 159 -4.85 -10.99 3.92
C PRO A 159 -3.68 -11.98 4.05
N LEU A 160 -3.35 -12.67 2.94
CA LEU A 160 -2.20 -13.58 2.85
C LEU A 160 -2.26 -14.79 3.80
N VAL A 161 -3.42 -15.06 4.40
CA VAL A 161 -3.74 -16.37 4.98
C VAL A 161 -4.51 -17.15 3.91
N GLN A 162 -4.05 -18.36 3.62
CA GLN A 162 -4.60 -19.16 2.53
C GLN A 162 -5.79 -19.99 3.01
N PRO A 163 -6.78 -20.29 2.13
CA PRO A 163 -7.94 -21.08 2.52
C PRO A 163 -7.62 -22.48 3.08
N ASP A 164 -6.50 -23.09 2.66
CA ASP A 164 -6.03 -24.38 3.18
C ASP A 164 -5.47 -24.31 4.61
N GLU A 165 -5.30 -23.12 5.16
CA GLU A 165 -4.92 -22.90 6.57
C GLU A 165 -6.14 -22.74 7.49
N TYR A 166 -7.37 -22.69 6.96
CA TYR A 166 -8.58 -22.57 7.77
C TYR A 166 -9.06 -23.93 8.26
N ASP A 167 -9.36 -24.01 9.56
CA ASP A 167 -9.82 -25.22 10.23
C ASP A 167 -11.08 -25.00 11.09
N GLY A 168 -11.68 -23.81 11.04
CA GLY A 168 -12.84 -23.42 11.85
C GLY A 168 -12.48 -22.73 13.17
N ALA A 169 -11.26 -22.93 13.67
CA ALA A 169 -10.78 -22.34 14.92
C ALA A 169 -9.68 -21.30 14.67
N PHE A 170 -8.76 -21.58 13.75
CA PHE A 170 -7.61 -20.75 13.45
C PHE A 170 -8.02 -19.35 12.99
N GLU A 171 -8.91 -19.23 12.01
CA GLU A 171 -9.33 -17.94 11.44
C GLU A 171 -10.09 -17.04 12.42
N LEU A 172 -10.62 -17.60 13.51
CA LEU A 172 -11.27 -16.86 14.58
C LEU A 172 -10.30 -16.41 15.67
N SER A 173 -9.12 -17.03 15.72
CA SER A 173 -8.11 -16.80 16.74
C SER A 173 -7.39 -15.45 16.59
N ASP A 174 -6.77 -15.01 17.68
CA ASP A 174 -5.84 -13.88 17.64
C ASP A 174 -4.55 -14.21 16.86
N VAL A 175 -4.14 -15.48 16.87
CA VAL A 175 -2.95 -15.98 16.15
C VAL A 175 -3.07 -15.68 14.65
N ALA A 176 -4.22 -15.98 14.03
CA ALA A 176 -4.41 -15.72 12.60
C ALA A 176 -4.28 -14.24 12.22
N ARG A 177 -4.75 -13.33 13.08
CA ARG A 177 -4.65 -11.87 12.87
C ARG A 177 -3.18 -11.43 12.90
N ARG A 178 -2.41 -11.93 13.87
CA ARG A 178 -0.98 -11.65 14.01
C ARG A 178 -0.18 -12.21 12.84
N VAL A 179 -0.46 -13.45 12.44
CA VAL A 179 0.15 -14.12 11.28
C VAL A 179 -0.12 -13.33 10.01
N SER A 180 -1.39 -12.96 9.75
CA SER A 180 -1.78 -12.16 8.59
C SER A 180 -1.06 -10.81 8.54
N ALA A 181 -1.00 -10.08 9.66
CA ALA A 181 -0.30 -8.80 9.75
C ALA A 181 1.22 -8.95 9.51
N ALA A 182 1.86 -9.98 10.10
CA ALA A 182 3.27 -10.26 9.88
C ALA A 182 3.59 -10.58 8.40
N ARG A 183 2.70 -11.32 7.73
CA ARG A 183 2.85 -11.62 6.29
C ARG A 183 2.69 -10.37 5.43
N CYS A 184 1.80 -9.44 5.81
CA CYS A 184 1.70 -8.14 5.14
C CYS A 184 2.98 -7.30 5.24
N ALA A 185 3.80 -7.51 6.29
CA ALA A 185 5.10 -6.84 6.42
C ALA A 185 6.17 -7.38 5.44
N ARG A 186 5.98 -8.58 4.89
CA ARG A 186 6.99 -9.30 4.08
C ARG A 186 6.99 -8.94 2.59
N VAL A 187 6.29 -7.90 2.17
CA VAL A 187 6.22 -7.42 0.78
C VAL A 187 7.60 -7.26 0.10
N SER A 188 8.65 -6.98 0.88
CA SER A 188 10.03 -6.80 0.35
C SER A 188 10.70 -8.11 -0.10
N TYR A 189 10.30 -9.25 0.42
CA TYR A 189 11.02 -10.51 0.22
C TYR A 189 10.44 -11.37 -0.92
N LEU A 190 9.29 -10.99 -1.49
CA LEU A 190 8.52 -11.79 -2.47
C LEU A 190 8.28 -13.24 -2.01
N THR A 191 8.40 -13.52 -0.71
CA THR A 191 8.27 -14.85 -0.10
C THR A 191 6.82 -15.23 0.17
N HIS A 192 5.86 -14.60 -0.51
CA HIS A 192 4.45 -15.00 -0.37
C HIS A 192 4.23 -16.43 -0.87
N ASP A 193 5.12 -16.93 -1.74
CA ASP A 193 4.99 -18.20 -2.47
C ASP A 193 5.83 -19.37 -1.93
N GLY A 194 6.05 -19.53 -0.61
CA GLY A 194 6.58 -20.86 -0.21
C GLY A 194 6.98 -21.15 1.22
N ARG A 195 7.27 -20.16 2.07
CA ARG A 195 7.65 -20.45 3.47
C ARG A 195 6.56 -19.94 4.43
N ARG A 196 5.68 -20.87 4.81
CA ARG A 196 4.62 -20.66 5.79
C ARG A 196 5.09 -21.25 7.12
N ASP A 197 5.40 -20.38 8.07
CA ASP A 197 5.84 -20.74 9.42
C ASP A 197 5.18 -19.77 10.40
N HIS A 198 4.14 -20.24 11.08
CA HIS A 198 3.37 -19.42 12.02
C HIS A 198 4.24 -18.92 13.18
N SER A 199 5.23 -19.70 13.64
CA SER A 199 6.11 -19.29 14.73
C SER A 199 7.00 -18.11 14.31
N ALA A 200 7.56 -18.18 13.09
CA ALA A 200 8.33 -17.08 12.51
C ALA A 200 7.45 -15.84 12.23
N ASP A 201 6.19 -16.05 11.84
CA ASP A 201 5.21 -14.97 11.63
C ASP A 201 4.87 -14.26 12.95
N LEU A 202 4.61 -15.01 14.04
CA LEU A 202 4.35 -14.46 15.36
C LEU A 202 5.56 -13.69 15.91
N THR A 203 6.76 -14.27 15.78
CA THR A 203 8.00 -13.58 16.18
C THR A 203 8.19 -12.26 15.42
N LEU A 204 7.83 -12.22 14.15
CA LEU A 204 7.86 -10.99 13.36
C LEU A 204 6.80 -9.99 13.82
N TYR A 205 5.58 -10.45 14.11
CA TYR A 205 4.51 -9.61 14.65
C TYR A 205 4.95 -8.88 15.92
N ASP A 206 5.52 -9.61 16.89
CA ASP A 206 5.94 -9.03 18.16
C ASP A 206 6.99 -7.94 17.95
N ARG A 207 7.97 -8.17 17.06
CA ARG A 207 8.97 -7.14 16.69
C ARG A 207 8.35 -5.92 16.02
N LEU A 208 7.31 -6.09 15.20
CA LEU A 208 6.63 -4.98 14.54
C LEU A 208 5.93 -4.09 15.56
N VAL A 209 5.19 -4.70 16.50
CA VAL A 209 4.47 -3.97 17.55
C VAL A 209 5.48 -3.31 18.50
N SER A 210 6.48 -4.05 18.98
CA SER A 210 7.48 -3.53 19.92
C SER A 210 8.41 -2.48 19.30
N GLY A 211 8.55 -2.47 17.97
CA GLY A 211 9.32 -1.46 17.22
C GLY A 211 8.48 -0.28 16.70
N GLY A 212 7.17 -0.25 16.96
CA GLY A 212 6.27 0.79 16.46
C GLY A 212 6.02 0.74 14.95
N HIS A 213 6.40 -0.35 14.28
CA HIS A 213 6.20 -0.58 12.85
C HIS A 213 4.81 -1.15 12.57
N MET A 214 3.76 -0.41 12.93
CA MET A 214 2.39 -0.93 12.98
C MET A 214 1.59 -0.83 11.67
N SER A 215 2.15 -0.30 10.58
CA SER A 215 1.43 -0.22 9.30
C SER A 215 0.94 -1.58 8.75
N PRO A 216 1.63 -2.72 8.94
CA PRO A 216 1.11 -4.03 8.53
C PRO A 216 -0.21 -4.44 9.19
N LEU A 217 -0.47 -3.93 10.39
CA LEU A 217 -1.70 -4.21 11.13
C LEU A 217 -2.91 -3.46 10.56
N GLU A 218 -2.72 -2.50 9.66
CA GLU A 218 -3.83 -1.78 9.01
C GLU A 218 -4.52 -2.62 7.93
N HIS A 219 -3.85 -3.65 7.40
CA HIS A 219 -4.41 -4.54 6.38
C HIS A 219 -5.40 -5.56 6.95
N VAL A 220 -5.22 -5.93 8.22
CA VAL A 220 -6.09 -6.88 8.94
C VAL A 220 -7.21 -6.07 9.60
N ALA A 221 -8.46 -6.41 9.34
CA ALA A 221 -9.60 -5.65 9.86
C ALA A 221 -10.84 -6.53 10.07
N ARG A 222 -11.77 -6.07 10.89
CA ARG A 222 -13.09 -6.68 11.08
C ARG A 222 -14.20 -5.67 10.75
N PRO A 223 -15.41 -6.12 10.35
CA PRO A 223 -16.54 -5.22 10.29
C PRO A 223 -16.82 -4.63 11.69
N MET A 224 -17.35 -3.41 11.74
CA MET A 224 -17.93 -2.87 12.96
C MET A 224 -19.08 -3.77 13.43
N SER A 225 -19.17 -4.02 14.73
CA SER A 225 -20.28 -4.77 15.32
C SER A 225 -21.59 -4.01 15.19
N SER A 226 -22.71 -4.72 15.32
CA SER A 226 -24.04 -4.09 15.35
C SER A 226 -24.14 -3.01 16.44
N ALA A 227 -23.49 -3.22 17.58
CA ALA A 227 -23.42 -2.24 18.67
C ALA A 227 -22.59 -1.01 18.29
N GLU A 228 -21.40 -1.19 17.69
CA GLU A 228 -20.55 -0.09 17.24
C GLU A 228 -21.25 0.76 16.17
N GLN A 229 -21.95 0.12 15.24
CA GLN A 229 -22.76 0.82 14.22
C GLN A 229 -23.91 1.61 14.84
N THR A 230 -24.59 1.03 15.84
CA THR A 230 -25.67 1.72 16.57
C THR A 230 -25.15 2.96 17.30
N VAL A 231 -23.98 2.86 17.94
CA VAL A 231 -23.34 4.01 18.61
C VAL A 231 -22.93 5.07 17.59
N SER A 232 -22.27 4.68 16.49
CA SER A 232 -21.87 5.58 15.40
C SER A 232 -23.07 6.37 14.87
N TRP A 233 -24.20 5.68 14.61
CA TRP A 233 -25.44 6.32 14.16
C TRP A 233 -26.01 7.31 15.20
N ARG A 234 -26.01 6.96 16.49
CA ARG A 234 -26.48 7.89 17.54
C ARG A 234 -25.60 9.13 17.66
N ILE A 235 -24.29 8.97 17.55
CA ILE A 235 -23.34 10.09 17.55
C ILE A 235 -23.59 10.97 16.34
N ASP A 236 -23.76 10.38 15.15
CA ASP A 236 -24.11 11.10 13.92
C ASP A 236 -25.35 12.00 14.09
N GLN A 237 -26.45 11.47 14.65
CA GLN A 237 -27.66 12.25 14.91
C GLN A 237 -27.41 13.38 15.93
N THR A 238 -26.60 13.10 16.96
CA THR A 238 -26.24 14.09 17.98
C THR A 238 -25.41 15.23 17.39
N ILE A 239 -24.40 14.91 16.56
CA ILE A 239 -23.58 15.91 15.86
C ILE A 239 -24.46 16.83 15.01
N ARG A 240 -25.42 16.28 14.27
CA ARG A 240 -26.35 17.08 13.47
C ARG A 240 -27.18 18.04 14.32
N HIS A 241 -27.75 17.55 15.42
CA HIS A 241 -28.59 18.36 16.30
C HIS A 241 -27.78 19.47 16.97
N VAL A 242 -26.70 19.11 17.68
CA VAL A 242 -25.84 20.06 18.40
C VAL A 242 -25.18 21.03 17.43
N GLY A 243 -24.71 20.55 16.27
CA GLY A 243 -24.07 21.40 15.27
C GLY A 243 -24.99 22.52 14.78
N ARG A 244 -26.28 22.22 14.54
CA ARG A 244 -27.28 23.23 14.16
C ARG A 244 -27.59 24.20 15.29
N GLU A 245 -27.71 23.72 16.52
CA GLU A 245 -27.92 24.59 17.69
C GLU A 245 -26.76 25.56 17.92
N GLN A 246 -25.53 25.13 17.62
CA GLN A 246 -24.33 25.97 17.68
C GLN A 246 -24.12 26.85 16.43
N GLY A 247 -25.04 26.80 15.46
CA GLY A 247 -24.96 27.62 14.24
C GLY A 247 -23.84 27.20 13.28
N LEU A 248 -23.37 25.95 13.32
CA LEU A 248 -22.44 25.42 12.33
C LEU A 248 -23.12 25.31 10.97
N ASP A 249 -22.36 25.56 9.91
CA ASP A 249 -22.84 25.30 8.55
C ASP A 249 -22.96 23.79 8.27
N GLU A 250 -23.75 23.44 7.25
CA GLU A 250 -24.00 22.03 6.91
C GLU A 250 -22.73 21.29 6.44
N GLN A 251 -21.71 21.99 5.93
CA GLN A 251 -20.46 21.38 5.51
C GLN A 251 -19.61 20.94 6.71
N ALA A 252 -19.53 21.77 7.75
CA ALA A 252 -18.85 21.46 9.00
C ALA A 252 -19.54 20.28 9.70
N ILE A 253 -20.88 20.30 9.78
CA ILE A 253 -21.67 19.20 10.34
C ILE A 253 -21.41 17.90 9.58
N TRP A 254 -21.51 17.93 8.25
CA TRP A 254 -21.27 16.75 7.41
C TRP A 254 -19.86 16.17 7.62
N THR A 255 -18.85 17.04 7.71
CA THR A 255 -17.45 16.62 7.92
C THR A 255 -17.28 15.90 9.27
N MET A 256 -17.92 16.40 10.33
CA MET A 256 -17.88 15.77 11.65
C MET A 256 -18.65 14.44 11.67
N GLN A 257 -19.79 14.37 10.98
CA GLN A 257 -20.59 13.16 10.85
C GLN A 257 -19.84 12.06 10.12
N GLU A 258 -19.24 12.36 8.97
CA GLU A 258 -18.47 11.39 8.19
C GLU A 258 -17.38 10.73 9.03
N ALA A 259 -16.67 11.50 9.87
CA ALA A 259 -15.59 11.01 10.71
C ALA A 259 -16.01 9.88 11.67
N THR A 260 -17.29 9.82 12.09
CA THR A 260 -17.78 8.79 13.02
C THR A 260 -17.94 7.42 12.38
N THR A 261 -17.94 7.36 11.05
CA THR A 261 -18.11 6.13 10.28
C THR A 261 -16.78 5.43 9.98
N PHE A 262 -15.66 6.08 10.31
CA PHE A 262 -14.32 5.58 10.02
C PHE A 262 -13.58 5.12 11.29
N SER A 263 -12.81 4.04 11.16
CA SER A 263 -11.75 3.68 12.09
C SER A 263 -10.43 3.73 11.34
N GLY A 264 -9.64 4.78 11.60
CA GLY A 264 -8.51 5.11 10.72
C GLY A 264 -9.04 5.57 9.36
N ASN A 265 -8.58 4.93 8.29
CA ASN A 265 -9.02 5.21 6.92
C ASN A 265 -10.07 4.22 6.38
N PHE A 266 -10.59 3.31 7.21
CA PHE A 266 -11.60 2.34 6.77
C PHE A 266 -12.99 2.72 7.27
N ARG A 267 -13.96 2.81 6.35
CA ARG A 267 -15.37 3.09 6.63
C ARG A 267 -16.08 1.81 7.04
N GLY A 268 -16.74 1.78 8.20
CA GLY A 268 -17.54 0.63 8.66
C GLY A 268 -16.72 -0.60 9.10
N TRP A 269 -15.40 -0.48 9.18
CA TRP A 269 -14.47 -1.55 9.57
C TRP A 269 -13.48 -1.04 10.60
N VAL A 270 -13.05 -1.91 11.51
CA VAL A 270 -12.04 -1.62 12.54
C VAL A 270 -10.74 -2.34 12.18
N GLN A 271 -9.66 -1.58 12.01
CA GLN A 271 -8.32 -2.09 11.73
C GLN A 271 -7.71 -2.74 12.99
N LEU A 272 -6.93 -3.82 12.82
CA LEU A 272 -6.20 -4.46 13.93
C LEU A 272 -5.28 -3.45 14.63
N ARG A 273 -4.63 -2.56 13.87
CA ARG A 273 -3.81 -1.48 14.42
C ARG A 273 -4.54 -0.67 15.51
N LYS A 274 -5.83 -0.38 15.31
CA LYS A 274 -6.65 0.43 16.22
C LYS A 274 -7.01 -0.28 17.53
N THR A 275 -6.68 -1.56 17.64
CA THR A 275 -6.83 -2.34 18.87
C THR A 275 -5.55 -2.39 19.71
N VAL A 276 -4.43 -1.89 19.18
CA VAL A 276 -3.15 -1.85 19.88
C VAL A 276 -3.11 -0.61 20.78
N ALA A 277 -2.82 -0.81 22.06
CA ALA A 277 -2.67 0.29 23.02
C ALA A 277 -1.53 1.22 22.59
N GLY A 278 -1.75 2.54 22.67
CA GLY A 278 -0.74 3.54 22.32
C GLY A 278 -0.41 3.66 20.82
N GLU A 279 -1.14 2.99 19.92
CA GLU A 279 -0.82 2.96 18.47
C GLU A 279 -0.75 4.35 17.80
N HIS A 280 -1.49 5.31 18.35
CA HIS A 280 -1.55 6.69 17.87
C HIS A 280 -0.32 7.50 18.27
N ASN A 281 0.39 7.09 19.33
CA ASN A 281 1.61 7.71 19.80
C ASN A 281 2.52 6.65 20.43
N PHE A 282 3.40 6.08 19.60
CA PHE A 282 4.35 5.06 20.03
C PHE A 282 5.30 5.54 21.15
N GLY A 283 5.47 6.86 21.33
CA GLY A 283 6.23 7.41 22.46
C GLY A 283 5.58 7.20 23.83
N LEU A 284 4.28 6.87 23.87
CA LEU A 284 3.55 6.54 25.09
C LEU A 284 3.61 5.06 25.46
N CYS A 285 4.05 4.19 24.55
CA CYS A 285 4.28 2.80 24.89
C CYS A 285 5.48 2.76 25.84
N GLU A 286 5.26 2.34 27.09
CA GLU A 286 6.32 2.21 28.09
C GLU A 286 7.46 1.40 27.48
N LYS A 287 8.59 2.07 27.24
CA LYS A 287 9.84 1.36 27.07
C LYS A 287 10.20 0.89 28.47
N GLU A 288 9.74 -0.30 28.86
CA GLU A 288 10.42 -1.04 29.92
C GLU A 288 11.87 -1.19 29.47
N SER A 289 12.67 -0.22 29.90
CA SER A 289 14.06 -0.07 29.55
C SER A 289 14.81 -0.91 30.56
N ASN A 290 15.22 -2.11 30.14
CA ASN A 290 16.37 -2.80 30.71
C ASN A 290 17.61 -2.39 29.92
#